data_AF-A0A7J3QF67-F1
#
_entry.id   AF-A0A7J3QF67-F1
#
_cell.length_a   1.000
_cell.length_b   1.000
_cell.length_c   1.000
_cell.angle_alpha   90.00
_cell.angle_beta   90.00
_cell.angle_gamma   90.00
#
_symmetry.space_group_name_H-M   'P 1'
#
loop_
_entity.id
_entity.type
_entity.pdbx_description
1 polymer ?
#
loop_
_entity_poly.entity_id
_entity_poly.type
_entity_poly.pdbx_seq_one_letter_code
_entity_poly.pdbx_strand_id
1 'polypeptide(L)'
;MEIEELRKSIDEIDKEIVKLIAKRFEVVKRIAEEKIAKNRRVSDEEREALVKMNWRRYAIEYGVPINVVEELIELLIKYSKSYQLSLMATPRKYKRNITFIGYGNMARVLARQLVQVGHD
;
A
#
# COMPACT_ATOMS: atom_id res chain seq x y z
N MET A 1 -32.20 -7.13 -24.24
CA MET A 1 -31.82 -6.79 -22.86
C MET A 1 -32.22 -5.36 -22.62
N GLU A 2 -33.06 -5.16 -21.63
CA GLU A 2 -33.47 -3.83 -21.19
C GLU A 2 -32.29 -3.15 -20.49
N ILE A 3 -32.19 -1.82 -20.55
CA ILE A 3 -31.07 -1.05 -19.95
C ILE A 3 -30.85 -1.41 -18.47
N GLU A 4 -31.94 -1.75 -17.78
CA GLU A 4 -31.94 -2.12 -16.38
C GLU A 4 -31.24 -3.48 -16.12
N GLU A 5 -31.35 -4.44 -17.04
CA GLU A 5 -30.64 -5.72 -16.92
C GLU A 5 -29.13 -5.53 -17.10
N LEU A 6 -28.72 -4.66 -18.03
CA LEU A 6 -27.31 -4.33 -18.24
C LEU A 6 -26.70 -3.62 -17.02
N ARG A 7 -27.47 -2.75 -16.35
CA ARG A 7 -27.04 -2.08 -15.12
C ARG A 7 -26.84 -3.07 -13.97
N LYS A 8 -27.76 -4.02 -13.80
CA LYS A 8 -27.59 -5.08 -12.80
C LYS A 8 -26.34 -5.92 -13.05
N SER A 9 -26.06 -6.25 -14.31
CA SER A 9 -24.82 -6.94 -14.67
C SER A 9 -23.57 -6.13 -14.30
N ILE A 10 -23.60 -4.80 -14.46
CA ILE A 10 -22.50 -3.93 -14.02
C ILE A 10 -22.36 -3.97 -12.49
N ASP A 11 -23.47 -3.85 -11.75
CA ASP A 11 -23.44 -3.89 -10.28
C ASP A 11 -22.86 -5.23 -9.75
N GLU A 12 -23.15 -6.34 -10.43
CA GLU A 12 -22.59 -7.65 -10.12
C GLU A 12 -21.07 -7.69 -10.37
N ILE A 13 -20.61 -7.16 -11.51
CA ILE A 13 -19.18 -7.04 -11.82
C ILE A 13 -18.48 -6.16 -10.78
N ASP A 14 -19.05 -5.02 -10.41
CA ASP A 14 -18.47 -4.11 -9.42
C ASP A 14 -18.32 -4.79 -8.05
N LYS A 15 -19.31 -5.59 -7.66
CA LYS A 15 -19.23 -6.40 -6.43
C LYS A 15 -18.10 -7.41 -6.49
N GLU A 16 -17.87 -8.05 -7.64
CA GLU A 16 -16.75 -8.96 -7.82
C GLU A 16 -15.39 -8.26 -7.78
N ILE A 17 -15.28 -7.07 -8.38
CA ILE A 17 -14.07 -6.24 -8.32
C ILE A 17 -13.72 -5.95 -6.86
N VAL A 18 -14.68 -5.50 -6.06
CA VAL A 18 -14.46 -5.21 -4.63
C VAL A 18 -14.02 -6.47 -3.87
N LYS A 19 -14.64 -7.61 -4.16
CA LYS A 19 -14.27 -8.90 -3.54
C LYS A 19 -12.84 -9.33 -3.91
N LEU A 20 -12.41 -9.13 -5.15
CA LEU A 20 -11.04 -9.41 -5.60
C LEU A 20 -10.02 -8.47 -4.95
N ILE A 21 -10.36 -7.19 -4.82
CA ILE A 21 -9.53 -6.21 -4.11
C ILE A 21 -9.36 -6.64 -2.65
N ALA A 22 -10.43 -7.03 -1.95
CA ALA A 22 -10.36 -7.50 -0.57
C ALA A 22 -9.40 -8.68 -0.41
N LYS A 23 -9.52 -9.70 -1.28
CA LYS A 23 -8.60 -10.85 -1.32
C LYS A 23 -7.15 -10.42 -1.57
N ARG A 24 -6.93 -9.47 -2.47
CA ARG A 24 -5.59 -8.93 -2.75
C ARG A 24 -4.99 -8.29 -1.50
N PHE A 25 -5.78 -7.52 -0.74
CA PHE A 25 -5.32 -6.89 0.51
C PHE A 25 -5.03 -7.90 1.62
N GLU A 26 -5.79 -8.99 1.70
CA GLU A 26 -5.50 -10.08 2.63
C GLU A 26 -4.13 -10.73 2.35
N VAL A 27 -3.80 -10.95 1.08
CA VAL A 27 -2.47 -11.45 0.68
C VAL A 27 -1.39 -10.41 0.99
N VAL A 28 -1.64 -9.12 0.73
CA VAL A 28 -0.71 -8.03 1.08
C VAL A 28 -0.45 -7.98 2.59
N LYS A 29 -1.47 -8.22 3.43
CA LYS A 29 -1.32 -8.32 4.89
C LYS A 29 -0.32 -9.41 5.28
N ARG A 30 -0.47 -10.62 4.73
CA ARG A 30 0.43 -11.75 4.98
C ARG A 30 1.86 -11.45 4.52
N ILE A 31 2.02 -10.80 3.37
CA ILE A 31 3.34 -10.34 2.88
C ILE A 31 3.94 -9.31 3.84
N ALA A 32 3.13 -8.39 4.37
CA ALA A 32 3.57 -7.39 5.34
C ALA A 32 4.10 -8.07 6.61
N GLU A 33 3.36 -9.03 7.16
CA GLU A 33 3.73 -9.80 8.35
C GLU A 33 5.06 -10.55 8.16
N GLU A 34 5.25 -11.21 7.01
CA GLU A 34 6.53 -11.86 6.67
C GLU A 34 7.68 -10.85 6.55
N LYS A 35 7.46 -9.70 5.89
CA LYS A 35 8.48 -8.66 5.75
C LYS A 35 8.85 -8.06 7.12
N ILE A 36 7.88 -7.90 8.03
CA ILE A 36 8.08 -7.48 9.41
C ILE A 36 8.95 -8.48 10.16
N ALA A 37 8.62 -9.77 10.07
CA ALA A 37 9.36 -10.84 10.75
C ALA A 37 10.81 -10.95 10.25
N LYS A 38 11.03 -10.75 8.95
CA LYS A 38 12.37 -10.80 8.32
C LYS A 38 13.10 -9.45 8.31
N ASN A 39 12.53 -8.41 8.93
CA ASN A 39 13.04 -7.04 9.00
C ASN A 39 13.44 -6.44 7.62
N ARG A 40 12.71 -6.80 6.55
CA ARG A 40 12.96 -6.32 5.19
C ARG A 40 12.24 -5.01 4.91
N ARG A 41 12.79 -4.21 3.97
CA ARG A 41 12.20 -2.93 3.53
C ARG A 41 10.86 -3.17 2.80
N VAL A 42 9.96 -2.19 2.92
CA VAL A 42 8.65 -2.20 2.24
C VAL A 42 8.80 -1.99 0.73
N SER A 43 9.76 -1.15 0.31
CA SER A 43 10.00 -0.81 -1.10
C SER A 43 10.69 -1.95 -1.85
N ASP A 44 10.12 -2.34 -2.98
CA ASP A 44 10.63 -3.37 -3.88
C ASP A 44 10.34 -2.94 -5.33
N GLU A 45 11.24 -2.13 -5.87
CA GLU A 45 11.09 -1.47 -7.18
C GLU A 45 11.05 -2.47 -8.33
N GLU A 46 11.85 -3.54 -8.26
CA GLU A 46 11.87 -4.62 -9.24
C GLU A 46 10.52 -5.36 -9.27
N ARG A 47 9.95 -5.65 -8.09
CA ARG A 47 8.64 -6.27 -8.00
C ARG A 47 7.54 -5.38 -8.56
N GLU A 48 7.58 -4.08 -8.29
CA GLU A 48 6.61 -3.12 -8.81
C GLU A 48 6.66 -3.00 -10.34
N ALA A 49 7.86 -2.95 -10.91
CA ALA A 49 8.05 -2.94 -12.36
C ALA A 49 7.45 -4.20 -13.01
N LEU A 50 7.69 -5.38 -12.41
CA LEU A 50 7.14 -6.64 -12.89
C LEU A 50 5.60 -6.68 -12.80
N VAL A 51 5.03 -6.15 -11.72
CA VAL A 51 3.57 -6.06 -11.55
C VAL A 51 2.96 -5.16 -12.62
N LYS A 52 3.54 -3.98 -12.87
CA LYS A 52 3.08 -3.08 -13.94
C LYS A 52 3.17 -3.75 -15.32
N MET A 53 4.26 -4.46 -15.61
CA MET A 53 4.42 -5.19 -16.87
C MET A 53 3.36 -6.28 -17.06
N ASN A 54 3.06 -7.05 -16.02
CA ASN A 54 2.01 -8.07 -16.09
C ASN A 54 0.62 -7.45 -16.30
N TRP A 55 0.33 -6.34 -15.62
CA TRP A 55 -0.94 -5.62 -15.80
C TRP A 55 -1.10 -5.09 -17.23
N ARG A 56 -0.03 -4.53 -17.83
CA ARG A 56 -0.04 -4.17 -19.25
C ARG A 56 -0.34 -5.36 -20.16
N ARG A 57 0.24 -6.53 -19.87
CA ARG A 57 -0.03 -7.76 -20.65
C ARG A 57 -1.51 -8.15 -20.55
N TYR A 58 -2.09 -8.13 -19.35
CA TYR A 58 -3.51 -8.43 -19.15
C TYR A 58 -4.42 -7.41 -19.83
N ALA A 59 -4.04 -6.13 -19.85
CA ALA A 59 -4.78 -5.11 -20.59
C ALA A 59 -4.91 -5.45 -22.08
N ILE A 60 -3.80 -5.89 -22.69
CA ILE A 60 -3.76 -6.32 -24.10
C ILE A 60 -4.60 -7.59 -24.30
N GLU A 61 -4.47 -8.57 -23.41
CA GLU A 61 -5.17 -9.85 -23.49
C GLU A 61 -6.69 -9.71 -23.38
N TYR A 62 -7.17 -8.86 -22.47
CA TYR A 62 -8.59 -8.63 -22.22
C TYR A 62 -9.17 -7.45 -23.02
N GLY A 63 -8.38 -6.81 -23.88
CA GLY A 63 -8.83 -5.69 -24.72
C GLY A 63 -9.20 -4.42 -23.94
N VAL A 64 -8.60 -4.22 -22.76
CA VAL A 64 -8.84 -3.05 -21.90
C VAL A 64 -7.85 -1.93 -22.26
N PRO A 65 -8.27 -0.66 -22.31
CA PRO A 65 -7.36 0.47 -22.52
C PRO A 65 -6.22 0.49 -21.50
N ILE A 66 -4.98 0.54 -21.99
CA ILE A 66 -3.77 0.43 -21.17
C ILE A 66 -3.70 1.53 -20.10
N ASN A 67 -4.10 2.76 -20.46
CA ASN A 67 -4.13 3.90 -19.54
C ASN A 67 -4.98 3.63 -18.29
N VAL A 68 -6.16 3.02 -18.46
CA VAL A 68 -7.06 2.68 -17.34
C VAL A 68 -6.40 1.68 -16.40
N VAL A 69 -5.75 0.66 -16.97
CA VAL A 69 -5.09 -0.41 -16.21
C VAL A 69 -3.86 0.11 -15.46
N GLU A 70 -3.11 1.04 -16.07
CA GLU A 70 -1.95 1.69 -15.45
C GLU A 70 -2.34 2.56 -14.25
N GLU A 71 -3.34 3.43 -14.41
CA GLU A 71 -3.83 4.27 -13.32
C GLU A 71 -4.34 3.43 -12.15
N LEU A 72 -5.08 2.36 -12.45
CA LEU A 72 -5.62 1.46 -11.45
C LEU A 72 -4.51 0.72 -10.68
N ILE A 73 -3.49 0.19 -11.36
CA ILE A 73 -2.41 -0.53 -10.67
C ILE A 73 -1.54 0.40 -9.84
N GLU A 74 -1.30 1.64 -10.29
CA GLU A 74 -0.57 2.63 -9.50
C GLU A 74 -1.32 2.97 -8.21
N LEU A 75 -2.63 3.16 -8.31
CA LEU A 75 -3.48 3.38 -7.15
C LEU A 75 -3.45 2.20 -6.19
N LEU A 76 -3.57 0.97 -6.71
CA LEU A 76 -3.53 -0.25 -5.90
C LEU A 76 -2.17 -0.45 -5.23
N ILE A 77 -1.05 -0.21 -5.92
CA ILE A 77 0.29 -0.27 -5.34
C ILE A 77 0.43 0.75 -4.22
N LYS A 78 0.00 2.00 -4.45
CA LYS A 78 0.04 3.09 -3.47
C LYS A 78 -0.69 2.69 -2.19
N TYR A 79 -1.95 2.28 -2.28
CA TYR A 79 -2.71 1.86 -1.09
C TYR A 79 -2.15 0.61 -0.42
N SER A 80 -1.58 -0.33 -1.20
CA SER A 80 -0.94 -1.52 -0.63
C SER A 80 0.30 -1.18 0.19
N LYS A 81 1.09 -0.18 -0.23
CA LYS A 81 2.22 0.33 0.55
C LYS A 81 1.74 1.05 1.80
N SER A 82 0.75 1.95 1.68
CA SER A 82 0.17 2.65 2.82
C SER A 82 -0.39 1.68 3.87
N TYR A 83 -1.05 0.61 3.43
CA TYR A 83 -1.57 -0.44 4.30
C TYR A 83 -0.45 -1.25 4.97
N GLN A 84 0.62 -1.61 4.24
CA GLN A 84 1.80 -2.22 4.85
C GLN A 84 2.44 -1.32 5.90
N LEU A 85 2.57 -0.01 5.61
CA LEU A 85 3.12 0.97 6.54
C LEU A 85 2.26 1.13 7.80
N SER A 86 0.93 1.15 7.68
CA SER A 86 0.05 1.22 8.85
C SER A 86 0.14 -0.02 9.73
N LEU A 87 0.25 -1.21 9.14
CA LEU A 87 0.50 -2.46 9.87
C LEU A 87 1.88 -2.46 10.56
N MET A 88 2.90 -1.88 9.93
CA MET A 88 4.23 -1.72 10.53
C MET A 88 4.29 -0.64 11.62
N ALA A 89 3.43 0.38 11.52
CA ALA A 89 3.30 1.49 12.47
C ALA A 89 2.43 1.12 13.68
N THR A 90 1.57 0.10 13.56
CA THR A 90 0.91 -0.55 14.71
C THR A 90 2.02 -1.00 15.67
N PRO A 91 1.95 -0.66 16.97
CA PRO A 91 3.13 -0.43 17.79
C PRO A 91 4.03 -1.66 17.80
N ARG A 92 5.09 -1.62 16.98
CA ARG A 92 6.26 -2.44 17.19
C ARG A 92 6.65 -2.17 18.64
N LYS A 93 6.64 -3.24 19.43
CA LYS A 93 7.04 -3.40 20.83
C LYS A 93 8.45 -2.85 21.16
N TYR A 94 9.08 -2.15 20.23
CA TYR A 94 10.38 -1.52 20.31
C TYR A 94 10.20 -0.01 20.22
N LYS A 95 10.21 0.66 21.38
CA LYS A 95 10.56 2.09 21.46
C LYS A 95 11.85 2.28 20.65
N ARG A 96 11.79 3.00 19.53
CA ARG A 96 13.01 3.43 18.85
C ARG A 96 13.56 4.58 19.67
N ASN A 97 14.70 4.37 20.31
CA ASN A 97 15.41 5.43 21.00
C ASN A 97 15.95 6.40 19.95
N ILE A 98 15.56 7.67 20.03
CA ILE A 98 16.05 8.72 19.15
C ILE A 98 17.10 9.51 19.93
N THR A 99 18.36 9.34 19.58
CA THR A 99 19.46 10.08 20.21
C THR A 99 19.80 11.31 19.36
N PHE A 100 19.71 12.48 19.96
CA PHE A 100 20.23 13.72 19.36
C PHE A 100 21.71 13.89 19.69
N ILE A 101 22.51 14.23 18.69
CA ILE A 101 23.92 14.60 18.86
C ILE A 101 24.06 16.07 18.50
N GLY A 102 24.35 16.90 19.51
CA GLY A 102 24.52 18.34 19.37
C GLY A 102 23.65 19.15 20.34
N TYR A 103 24.11 20.36 20.67
CA TYR A 103 23.53 21.23 21.72
C TYR A 103 22.94 22.55 21.18
N GLY A 104 22.92 22.72 19.86
CA GLY A 104 22.40 23.92 19.20
C GLY A 104 20.88 24.07 19.29
N ASN A 105 20.36 25.24 18.91
CA ASN A 105 18.93 25.55 18.97
C ASN A 105 18.07 24.59 18.14
N MET A 106 18.56 24.13 16.97
CA MET A 106 17.84 23.14 16.16
C MET A 106 17.66 21.81 16.90
N ALA A 107 18.69 21.33 17.61
CA ALA A 107 18.61 20.10 18.39
C ALA A 107 17.57 20.21 19.52
N ARG A 108 17.53 21.35 20.22
CA ARG A 108 16.52 21.58 21.28
C ARG A 108 15.10 21.66 20.74
N VAL A 109 14.88 22.31 19.59
CA VAL A 109 13.55 22.46 18.99
C VAL A 109 13.04 21.10 18.53
N LEU A 110 13.87 20.32 17.84
CA LEU A 110 13.51 18.98 17.37
C LEU A 110 13.28 18.00 18.53
N ALA A 111 14.13 18.04 19.57
CA ALA A 111 13.93 17.24 20.77
C ALA A 111 12.60 17.57 21.46
N ARG A 112 12.26 18.86 21.60
CA ARG A 112 10.98 19.29 22.19
C ARG A 112 9.78 18.79 21.39
N GLN A 113 9.84 18.80 20.07
CA GLN A 113 8.75 18.28 19.23
C GLN A 113 8.58 16.77 19.39
N LEU A 114 9.68 16.02 19.49
CA LEU A 114 9.62 14.57 19.68
C LEU A 114 9.09 14.15 21.05
N VAL A 115 9.40 14.92 22.09
CA VAL A 115 8.79 14.74 23.42
C VAL A 115 7.27 14.92 23.37
N GLN A 116 6.77 15.89 22.60
CA GLN A 116 5.33 16.12 22.45
C GLN A 116 4.58 14.98 21.75
N VAL A 117 5.25 14.26 20.84
CA VAL A 117 4.65 13.10 20.14
C VAL A 117 4.89 11.76 20.87
N GLY A 118 5.40 11.81 22.12
CA GLY A 118 5.49 10.64 22.99
C GLY A 118 6.82 9.87 22.92
N HIS A 119 7.90 10.51 22.48
CA HIS A 119 9.25 9.96 22.59
C HIS A 119 9.98 10.51 23.84
N ASP A 120 10.61 9.63 24.60
CA ASP A 120 11.43 9.97 25.79
C ASP A 120 12.85 10.40 25.40
#